data_AF-R7VJS5-F1
#
_entry.id   AF-R7VJS5-F1
#
_cell.length_a   1.000
_cell.length_b   1.000
_cell.length_c   1.000
_cell.angle_alpha   90.00
_cell.angle_beta   90.00
_cell.angle_gamma   90.00
#
_symmetry.space_group_name_H-M   'P 1'
#
loop_
_entity.id
_entity.type
_entity.pdbx_description
1 polymer ?
#
loop_
_entity_poly.entity_id
_entity_poly.type
_entity_poly.pdbx_seq_one_letter_code
_entity_poly.pdbx_strand_id
1 'polypeptide(L)'
;MSPSPGIRWILGIILLNRVCAEDILDPCSPCPESCNCDVDLQQLCIVNCTSARISDFPALNSLPSNELIIELDLKSNQIPDIPTETFINFTKIEKLNFYGNEIENLTDDVFENLDTLKTLFVLVMLV
;
A
#
# COMPACT_ATOMS: atom_id res chain seq x y z
N MET A 1 25.19 -11.29 5.50
CA MET A 1 26.16 -10.18 5.46
C MET A 1 25.38 -8.94 5.83
N SER A 2 25.36 -8.63 7.11
CA SER A 2 24.56 -7.55 7.68
C SER A 2 25.39 -6.95 8.80
N PRO A 3 25.43 -5.62 8.90
CA PRO A 3 25.60 -5.02 10.20
C PRO A 3 24.49 -3.99 10.47
N SER A 4 23.81 -4.20 11.59
CA SER A 4 23.36 -3.11 12.47
C SER A 4 24.54 -2.76 13.41
N PRO A 5 24.46 -1.75 14.30
CA PRO A 5 23.82 -0.44 14.30
C PRO A 5 24.85 0.70 14.59
N GLY A 6 24.41 1.95 14.54
CA GLY A 6 24.98 3.01 15.40
C GLY A 6 25.92 4.02 14.73
N ILE A 7 25.39 5.23 14.55
CA ILE A 7 26.15 6.45 14.31
C ILE A 7 26.96 6.75 15.58
N ARG A 8 28.27 6.53 15.51
CA ARG A 8 29.28 7.34 16.20
C ARG A 8 30.49 7.43 15.28
N TRP A 9 31.29 8.47 15.46
CA TRP A 9 32.41 8.90 14.61
C TRP A 9 31.99 9.81 13.44
N ILE A 10 31.37 10.93 13.81
CA ILE A 10 31.84 12.21 13.26
C ILE A 10 33.35 12.22 13.57
N LEU A 11 34.18 12.18 12.53
CA LEU A 11 35.47 12.88 12.39
C LEU A 11 36.32 12.15 11.36
N GLY A 12 36.40 12.72 10.16
CA GLY A 12 37.57 12.52 9.30
C GLY A 12 37.26 12.14 7.86
N ILE A 13 37.62 13.08 6.98
CA ILE A 13 37.99 12.88 5.56
C ILE A 13 36.83 13.07 4.57
N ILE A 14 36.74 14.34 4.15
CA ILE A 14 36.19 14.79 2.87
C ILE A 14 36.80 13.96 1.74
N LEU A 15 35.98 13.37 0.87
CA LEU A 15 36.13 13.33 -0.60
C LEU A 15 35.16 12.30 -1.20
N LEU A 16 33.94 12.76 -1.46
CA LEU A 16 33.18 12.61 -2.71
C LEU A 16 31.76 13.05 -2.37
N ASN A 17 31.28 14.05 -3.10
CA ASN A 17 29.93 14.61 -3.00
C ASN A 17 28.86 13.55 -3.28
N ARG A 18 28.56 12.74 -2.27
CA ARG A 18 27.33 11.97 -2.09
C ARG A 18 27.06 11.97 -0.59
N VAL A 19 26.88 13.15 0.00
CA VAL A 19 25.81 13.24 1.00
C VAL A 19 24.61 12.70 0.24
N CYS A 20 24.04 11.58 0.67
CA CYS A 20 22.69 11.22 0.23
C CYS A 20 21.82 12.36 0.75
N ALA A 21 21.68 13.42 -0.05
CA ALA A 21 20.65 14.40 0.14
C ALA A 21 19.38 13.71 -0.35
N GLU A 22 18.80 12.86 0.49
CA GLU A 22 17.54 12.19 0.17
C GLU A 22 16.87 11.68 1.45
N ASP A 23 16.68 12.59 2.40
CA ASP A 23 15.40 12.65 3.12
C ASP A 23 14.48 13.56 2.29
N ILE A 24 14.19 13.16 1.05
CA ILE A 24 12.90 13.54 0.46
C ILE A 24 11.92 12.61 1.17
N LEU A 25 10.96 13.18 1.89
CA LEU A 25 9.86 12.44 2.51
C LEU A 25 9.10 11.72 1.39
N ASP A 26 9.47 10.49 1.06
CA ASP A 26 8.80 9.69 0.04
C ASP A 26 7.37 9.39 0.52
N PRO A 27 6.33 9.92 -0.17
CA PRO A 27 4.94 9.74 0.24
C PRO A 27 4.47 8.28 0.18
N CYS A 28 5.20 7.41 -0.52
CA CYS A 28 4.94 5.97 -0.65
C CYS A 28 5.80 5.08 0.25
N SER A 29 6.49 5.64 1.25
CA SER A 29 7.34 4.88 2.16
C SER A 29 6.71 4.73 3.56
N PRO A 30 6.74 3.54 4.18
CA PRO A 30 7.33 2.29 3.69
C PRO A 30 6.47 1.58 2.64
N CYS A 31 7.11 0.88 1.70
CA CYS A 31 6.44 -0.03 0.77
C CYS A 31 6.62 -1.49 1.22
N PRO A 32 5.56 -2.32 1.26
CA PRO A 32 5.68 -3.73 1.60
C PRO A 32 6.59 -4.50 0.63
N GLU A 33 7.39 -5.45 1.12
CA GLU A 33 8.34 -6.21 0.27
C GLU A 33 7.69 -7.00 -0.88
N SER A 34 6.43 -7.40 -0.70
CA SER A 34 5.66 -8.15 -1.71
C SER A 34 4.89 -7.25 -2.67
N CYS A 35 5.06 -5.93 -2.56
CA CYS A 35 4.37 -4.93 -3.35
C CYS A 35 5.36 -4.04 -4.08
N ASN A 36 4.88 -3.42 -5.16
CA ASN A 36 5.57 -2.35 -5.86
C ASN A 36 4.79 -1.06 -5.66
N CYS A 37 5.43 -0.06 -5.08
CA CYS A 37 4.84 1.26 -4.85
C CYS A 37 5.45 2.27 -5.82
N ASP A 38 4.63 3.16 -6.35
CA ASP A 38 5.04 4.26 -7.23
C ASP A 38 4.28 5.53 -6.85
N VAL A 39 4.84 6.69 -7.20
CA VAL A 39 4.28 8.00 -6.87
C VAL A 39 3.77 8.65 -8.15
N ASP A 40 2.54 9.14 -8.12
CA ASP A 40 1.94 9.83 -9.26
C ASP A 40 2.46 11.29 -9.39
N LEU A 41 1.98 12.00 -10.41
CA LEU A 41 2.34 13.41 -10.64
C LEU A 41 1.88 14.36 -9.53
N GLN A 42 0.95 13.94 -8.67
CA GLN A 42 0.38 14.70 -7.56
C GLN A 42 0.99 14.32 -6.20
N GLN A 43 2.04 13.47 -6.19
CA GLN A 43 2.64 12.96 -4.96
C GLN A 43 1.71 12.02 -4.16
N LEU A 44 0.78 11.35 -4.84
CA LEU A 44 -0.08 10.32 -4.27
C LEU A 44 0.46 8.93 -4.60
N CYS A 45 0.12 7.97 -3.74
CA CYS A 45 0.71 6.65 -3.74
C CYS A 45 -0.12 5.63 -4.54
N ILE A 46 0.56 4.96 -5.47
CA ILE A 46 0.05 3.84 -6.24
C ILE A 46 0.69 2.58 -5.69
N VAL A 47 -0.12 1.68 -5.13
CA VAL A 47 0.36 0.44 -4.52
C VAL A 47 -0.13 -0.76 -5.32
N ASN A 48 0.81 -1.55 -5.85
CA ASN A 48 0.51 -2.78 -6.56
C ASN A 48 1.05 -4.00 -5.79
N CYS A 49 0.14 -4.80 -5.28
CA CYS A 49 0.38 -6.05 -4.56
C CYS A 49 -0.25 -7.24 -5.29
N THR A 50 -0.31 -7.21 -6.63
CA THR A 50 -0.88 -8.30 -7.42
C THR A 50 -0.13 -9.61 -7.16
N SER A 51 -0.86 -10.69 -6.86
CA SER A 51 -0.27 -12.02 -6.60
C SER A 51 0.77 -12.04 -5.46
N ALA A 52 0.65 -11.13 -4.49
CA ALA A 52 1.50 -11.04 -3.30
C ALA A 52 1.21 -12.12 -2.24
N ARG A 53 0.25 -13.03 -2.49
CA ARG A 53 -0.20 -14.08 -1.55
C ARG A 53 -0.75 -13.49 -0.25
N ILE A 54 -1.43 -12.36 -0.38
CA ILE A 54 -2.12 -11.72 0.74
C ILE A 54 -3.36 -12.55 1.04
N SER A 55 -3.45 -13.08 2.25
CA SER A 55 -4.60 -13.86 2.71
C SER A 55 -5.45 -13.12 3.74
N ASP A 56 -5.01 -11.94 4.18
CA ASP A 56 -5.74 -11.15 5.18
C ASP A 56 -5.33 -9.67 5.11
N PHE A 57 -6.26 -8.75 5.40
CA PHE A 57 -6.03 -7.30 5.37
C PHE A 57 -5.07 -6.76 6.45
N PRO A 58 -4.92 -7.35 7.65
CA PRO A 58 -3.83 -7.02 8.59
C PRO A 58 -2.43 -7.22 8.01
N ALA A 59 -2.26 -7.97 6.91
CA ALA A 59 -0.98 -8.02 6.19
C ALA A 59 -0.63 -6.70 5.49
N LEU A 60 -1.60 -5.80 5.33
CA LEU A 60 -1.45 -4.45 4.77
C LEU A 60 -1.07 -3.39 5.82
N ASN A 61 -0.80 -3.77 7.07
CA ASN A 61 -0.34 -2.86 8.13
C ASN A 61 0.99 -2.16 7.81
N SER A 62 1.70 -2.62 6.77
CA SER A 62 2.94 -2.04 6.24
C SER A 62 2.72 -1.14 5.03
N LEU A 63 1.48 -0.84 4.66
CA LEU A 63 1.19 0.11 3.60
C LEU A 63 1.70 1.51 3.98
N PRO A 64 2.07 2.32 2.99
CA PRO A 64 2.32 3.74 3.20
C PRO A 64 1.04 4.42 3.71
N SER A 65 1.14 5.68 4.15
CA SER A 65 0.01 6.39 4.75
C SER A 65 -1.26 6.27 3.90
N ASN A 66 -2.30 5.61 4.44
CA ASN A 66 -3.55 5.33 3.71
C ASN A 66 -4.21 6.60 3.17
N GLU A 67 -3.96 7.76 3.80
CA GLU A 67 -4.41 9.09 3.36
C GLU A 67 -3.71 9.61 2.09
N LEU A 68 -2.70 8.91 1.60
CA LEU A 68 -1.97 9.24 0.38
C LEU A 68 -2.21 8.22 -0.74
N ILE A 69 -2.82 7.06 -0.45
CA ILE A 69 -3.03 6.01 -1.45
C ILE A 69 -4.17 6.40 -2.39
N ILE A 70 -3.87 6.50 -3.68
CA ILE A 70 -4.84 6.79 -4.76
C ILE A 70 -5.24 5.53 -5.54
N GLU A 71 -4.33 4.58 -5.69
CA GLU A 71 -4.62 3.29 -6.33
C GLU A 71 -4.10 2.14 -5.46
N LEU A 72 -4.93 1.13 -5.24
CA LEU A 72 -4.56 -0.11 -4.56
C LEU A 72 -4.96 -1.33 -5.40
N ASP A 73 -3.96 -2.07 -5.87
CA ASP A 73 -4.16 -3.32 -6.62
C ASP A 73 -3.78 -4.55 -5.79
N LEU A 74 -4.79 -5.28 -5.33
CA LEU A 74 -4.74 -6.54 -4.60
C LEU A 74 -5.21 -7.71 -5.46
N LYS A 75 -5.19 -7.59 -6.79
CA LYS A 75 -5.64 -8.63 -7.71
C LYS A 75 -4.92 -9.97 -7.48
N SER A 76 -5.66 -11.07 -7.68
CA SER A 76 -5.11 -12.43 -7.66
C SER A 76 -4.40 -12.79 -6.35
N ASN A 77 -4.98 -12.36 -5.22
CA ASN A 77 -4.58 -12.75 -3.88
C ASN A 77 -5.58 -13.79 -3.31
N GLN A 78 -5.53 -14.05 -2.00
CA GLN A 78 -6.27 -15.11 -1.31
C GLN A 78 -7.14 -14.52 -0.19
N ILE A 79 -7.66 -13.31 -0.40
CA ILE A 79 -8.47 -12.60 0.58
C ILE A 79 -9.86 -13.23 0.62
N PRO A 80 -10.30 -13.82 1.75
CA PRO A 80 -11.58 -14.51 1.84
C PRO A 80 -12.76 -13.58 2.18
N ASP A 81 -12.48 -12.45 2.85
CA ASP A 81 -13.47 -11.48 3.27
C ASP A 81 -12.86 -10.07 3.37
N ILE A 82 -13.74 -9.06 3.37
CA ILE A 82 -13.35 -7.65 3.57
C ILE A 82 -14.12 -7.09 4.77
N PRO A 83 -13.48 -6.94 5.94
CA PRO A 83 -14.08 -6.26 7.08
C PRO A 83 -14.52 -4.83 6.76
N THR A 84 -15.60 -4.35 7.38
CA THR A 84 -16.15 -3.00 7.15
C THR A 84 -15.14 -1.89 7.48
N GLU A 85 -14.32 -2.06 8.51
CA GLU A 85 -13.29 -1.07 8.88
C GLU A 85 -12.06 -1.05 7.95
N THR A 86 -11.92 -2.00 7.03
CA THR A 86 -10.71 -2.19 6.20
C THR A 86 -10.28 -0.90 5.49
N PHE A 87 -11.24 -0.18 4.91
CA PHE A 87 -10.97 0.97 4.06
C PHE A 87 -11.25 2.32 4.73
N ILE A 88 -11.49 2.36 6.04
CA ILE A 88 -11.93 3.57 6.75
C ILE A 88 -10.96 4.75 6.60
N ASN A 89 -9.67 4.50 6.42
CA ASN A 89 -8.63 5.52 6.29
C ASN A 89 -8.16 5.77 4.85
N PHE A 90 -8.78 5.13 3.84
CA PHE A 90 -8.41 5.26 2.42
C PHE A 90 -9.15 6.42 1.76
N THR A 91 -9.07 7.61 2.35
CA THR A 91 -9.91 8.77 2.01
C THR A 91 -9.61 9.41 0.65
N LYS A 92 -8.52 9.01 -0.02
CA LYS A 92 -8.13 9.50 -1.35
C LYS A 92 -8.14 8.42 -2.43
N ILE A 93 -8.58 7.20 -2.10
CA ILE A 93 -8.53 6.11 -3.07
C ILE A 93 -9.51 6.38 -4.22
N GLU A 94 -9.01 6.32 -5.44
CA GLU A 94 -9.81 6.47 -6.65
C GLU A 94 -10.00 5.14 -7.37
N LYS A 95 -9.05 4.21 -7.21
CA LYS A 95 -9.10 2.89 -7.83
C LYS A 95 -8.73 1.80 -6.84
N LEU A 96 -9.66 0.86 -6.70
CA LEU A 96 -9.50 -0.31 -5.84
C LEU A 96 -9.74 -1.57 -6.66
N ASN A 97 -8.77 -2.48 -6.63
CA ASN A 97 -8.85 -3.75 -7.34
C ASN A 97 -8.54 -4.89 -6.39
N PHE A 98 -9.51 -5.77 -6.17
CA PHE A 98 -9.30 -7.04 -5.48
C PHE A 98 -9.95 -8.18 -6.27
N TYR A 99 -9.97 -8.05 -7.60
CA TYR A 99 -10.48 -9.08 -8.49
C TYR A 99 -9.65 -10.37 -8.39
N GLY A 100 -10.33 -11.52 -8.43
CA GLY A 100 -9.68 -12.83 -8.37
C GLY A 100 -9.15 -13.19 -6.98
N ASN A 101 -9.80 -12.66 -5.93
CA ASN A 101 -9.67 -13.14 -4.56
C ASN A 101 -10.76 -14.17 -4.25
N GLU A 102 -10.86 -14.62 -3.00
CA GLU A 102 -11.74 -15.69 -2.52
C GLU A 102 -12.98 -15.13 -1.79
N ILE A 103 -13.40 -13.92 -2.14
CA ILE A 103 -14.47 -13.19 -1.44
C ILE A 103 -15.83 -13.84 -1.70
N GLU A 104 -16.44 -14.36 -0.64
CA GLU A 104 -17.77 -14.97 -0.68
C GLU A 104 -18.89 -13.95 -0.44
N ASN A 105 -18.66 -13.01 0.48
CA ASN A 105 -19.65 -12.00 0.85
C ASN A 105 -19.02 -10.62 0.86
N LEU A 106 -19.75 -9.64 0.30
CA LEU A 106 -19.33 -8.25 0.26
C LEU A 106 -20.55 -7.37 0.52
N THR A 107 -20.50 -6.58 1.58
CA THR A 107 -21.56 -5.65 1.97
C THR A 107 -21.19 -4.22 1.55
N ASP A 108 -22.19 -3.42 1.21
CA ASP A 108 -22.00 -2.03 0.76
C ASP A 108 -21.28 -1.17 1.82
N ASP A 109 -21.47 -1.48 3.11
CA ASP A 109 -20.85 -0.79 4.25
C ASP A 109 -19.31 -0.74 4.17
N VAL A 110 -18.68 -1.71 3.49
CA VAL A 110 -17.22 -1.76 3.28
C VAL A 110 -16.71 -0.55 2.50
N PHE A 111 -17.57 0.06 1.69
CA PHE A 111 -17.23 1.18 0.81
C PHE A 111 -17.77 2.53 1.30
N GLU A 112 -18.43 2.58 2.47
CA GLU A 112 -19.14 3.78 2.96
C GLU A 112 -18.23 5.00 3.10
N ASN A 113 -16.93 4.80 3.37
CA ASN A 113 -15.94 5.88 3.55
C ASN A 113 -15.08 6.15 2.30
N LEU A 114 -15.39 5.53 1.16
CA LEU A 114 -14.63 5.67 -0.07
C LEU A 114 -15.23 6.71 -1.03
N ASP A 115 -15.42 7.93 -0.53
CA ASP A 115 -16.08 9.03 -1.26
C ASP A 115 -15.41 9.40 -2.58
N THR A 116 -14.11 9.13 -2.72
CA THR A 116 -13.31 9.44 -3.91
C THR A 116 -13.24 8.29 -4.92
N LEU A 117 -13.82 7.12 -4.61
CA LEU A 117 -13.68 5.92 -5.43
C LEU A 117 -14.40 6.10 -6.78
N LYS A 118 -13.63 5.94 -7.86
CA LYS A 118 -14.11 6.05 -9.24
C LYS A 118 -14.21 4.68 -9.91
N THR A 119 -13.31 3.77 -9.55
CA THR A 119 -13.20 2.46 -10.19
C THR A 119 -13.03 1.35 -9.16
N LEU A 120 -13.92 0.36 -9.22
CA LEU A 120 -13.89 -0.82 -8.38
C LEU A 120 -13.84 -2.08 -9.23
N PHE A 121 -12.86 -2.95 -8.99
CA PHE A 121 -12.79 -4.28 -9.61
C PHE A 121 -12.95 -5.35 -8.52
N VAL A 122 -14.08 -6.05 -8.59
CA VAL A 122 -14.47 -7.11 -7.66
C VAL A 122 -15.00 -8.31 -8.43
N LEU A 123 -14.74 -9.51 -7.89
CA LEU A 123 -15.49 -10.72 -8.21
C LEU A 123 -15.95 -11.34 -6.90
N VAL A 124 -17.26 -11.53 -6.74
CA VAL A 124 -17.84 -12.24 -5.59
C VAL A 124 -18.26 -13.62 -6.06
N MET A 125 -17.89 -14.66 -5.31
CA MET A 125 -18.38 -16.01 -5.57
C MET A 125 -19.79 -16.15 -5.01
N LEU A 126 -20.78 -16.36 -5.88
CA LEU A 126 -22.15 -16.66 -5.46
C LEU A 126 -22.20 -18.11 -4.93
N VAL A 127 -22.36 -18.27 -3.62
CA VAL A 127 -22.74 -19.53 -2.97
C VAL A 127 -24.24 -19.78 -3.05
#